data_AF-A0AAC8Q263-F1
#
_entry.id   AF-A0AAC8Q263-F1
#
_cell.length_a   1.000
_cell.length_b   1.000
_cell.length_c   1.000
_cell.angle_alpha   90.00
_cell.angle_beta   90.00
_cell.angle_gamma   90.00
#
_symmetry.space_group_name_H-M   'P 1'
#
loop_
_entity.id
_entity.type
_entity.pdbx_description
1 polymer ?
#
loop_
_entity_poly.entity_id
_entity_poly.type
_entity_poly.pdbx_seq_one_letter_code
_entity_poly.pdbx_strand_id
1 'polypeptide(L)'
;MHFTLVPLALFLLAAAPAPRATPVSPAPSSERFMAPLPADGRIKVRKDLAYESGGARLAFDVYLPASRKGPVPVVVFVNGIGAPWMRGHVQYTGWGRAVTARGLAGVVLETREASVDEDLRALLRHLREQGSALGVDGARVALWACSANVRRGLPLAVATPEVTAAVVYYGHAEVAAFRPDLPVLFVRAGLDAAGLNRELDALVAQATRENVPVELLNVPAANHAFDIRDDAETSRAAIARTLDFLERVLSSGLMASIKTGVPLASASGAAFRGDWKAAVAGYEAAVKSAPLDALLWQRVGEARRETGDAAGARAAFEKALELGTPNRGVVAFALLELLVETGQTEEAVALLEGMKPWIRFFAEPIRTGAKFESFRKDPRVAELLAGAPPPPK
;
A
#
# COMPACT_ATOMS: atom_id res chain seq x y z
N MET A 1 40.19 -58.70 -29.52
CA MET A 1 40.59 -57.55 -30.36
C MET A 1 40.08 -56.29 -29.70
N HIS A 2 40.97 -55.47 -29.15
CA HIS A 2 40.64 -54.19 -28.50
C HIS A 2 40.47 -53.11 -29.57
N PHE A 3 39.37 -52.36 -29.51
CA PHE A 3 39.19 -51.15 -30.32
C PHE A 3 39.40 -49.92 -29.43
N THR A 4 40.50 -49.22 -29.68
CA THR A 4 40.81 -47.88 -29.20
C THR A 4 40.09 -46.86 -30.08
N LEU A 5 39.34 -45.95 -29.46
CA LEU A 5 38.71 -44.78 -30.08
C LEU A 5 39.77 -43.72 -30.42
N VAL A 6 39.75 -43.24 -31.66
CA VAL A 6 40.43 -42.00 -32.09
C VAL A 6 39.34 -40.94 -32.33
N PRO A 7 39.44 -39.72 -31.81
CA PRO A 7 38.45 -38.69 -32.06
C PRO A 7 38.75 -37.97 -33.39
N LEU A 8 37.72 -37.85 -34.24
CA LEU A 8 37.74 -37.08 -35.48
C LEU A 8 37.42 -35.62 -35.17
N ALA A 9 38.37 -34.72 -35.38
CA ALA A 9 38.17 -33.27 -35.29
C ALA A 9 37.38 -32.76 -36.51
N LEU A 10 36.21 -32.18 -36.29
CA LEU A 10 35.43 -31.46 -37.32
C LEU A 10 35.91 -30.01 -37.39
N PHE A 11 36.47 -29.61 -38.55
CA PHE A 11 36.63 -28.21 -38.93
C PHE A 11 35.29 -27.66 -39.46
N LEU A 12 34.70 -26.70 -38.75
CA LEU A 12 33.56 -25.91 -39.24
C LEU A 12 34.09 -24.67 -39.96
N LEU A 13 33.87 -24.60 -41.28
CA LEU A 13 34.03 -23.36 -42.06
C LEU A 13 32.99 -22.32 -41.60
N ALA A 14 33.45 -21.13 -41.25
CA ALA A 14 32.60 -19.99 -40.94
C ALA A 14 31.99 -19.41 -42.23
N ALA A 15 30.65 -19.42 -42.32
CA ALA A 15 29.92 -18.69 -43.36
C ALA A 15 29.82 -17.20 -42.99
N ALA A 16 30.00 -16.32 -43.98
CA ALA A 16 29.90 -14.86 -43.82
C ALA A 16 28.46 -14.43 -43.43
N PRO A 17 28.30 -13.39 -42.59
CA PRO A 17 26.98 -12.94 -42.15
C PRO A 17 26.20 -12.27 -43.29
N ALA A 18 24.94 -12.67 -43.47
CA ALA A 18 24.00 -12.04 -44.39
C ALA A 18 23.71 -10.57 -44.01
N PRO A 19 23.39 -9.69 -44.98
CA PRO A 19 23.09 -8.28 -44.71
C PRO A 19 21.87 -8.16 -43.79
N ARG A 20 22.00 -7.34 -42.73
CA ARG A 20 20.92 -7.03 -41.78
C ARG A 20 19.79 -6.31 -42.51
N ALA A 21 18.63 -6.94 -42.62
CA ALA A 21 17.40 -6.28 -43.00
C ALA A 21 17.04 -5.19 -41.97
N THR A 22 16.70 -4.00 -42.44
CA THR A 22 16.05 -2.94 -41.64
C THR A 22 14.75 -3.49 -41.05
N PRO A 23 14.47 -3.32 -39.74
CA PRO A 23 13.22 -3.81 -39.17
C PRO A 23 12.05 -3.02 -39.77
N VAL A 24 11.25 -3.74 -40.56
CA VAL A 24 9.92 -3.31 -41.00
C VAL A 24 9.06 -3.12 -39.75
N SER A 25 8.39 -1.97 -39.60
CA SER A 25 7.38 -1.75 -38.55
C SER A 25 6.45 -2.96 -38.46
N PRO A 26 6.18 -3.53 -37.27
CA PRO A 26 5.19 -4.58 -37.15
C PRO A 26 3.82 -4.03 -37.60
N ALA A 27 3.00 -4.89 -38.20
CA ALA A 27 1.59 -4.66 -38.53
C ALA A 27 0.85 -3.95 -37.38
N PRO A 28 -0.25 -3.20 -37.63
CA PRO A 28 -0.99 -2.55 -36.55
C PRO A 28 -1.34 -3.58 -35.47
N SER A 29 -0.83 -3.35 -34.27
CA SER A 29 -1.00 -4.25 -33.13
C SER A 29 -2.49 -4.54 -32.93
N SER A 30 -2.87 -5.80 -32.72
CA SER A 30 -4.21 -6.21 -32.27
C SER A 30 -4.61 -5.63 -30.89
N GLU A 31 -3.73 -4.84 -30.28
CA GLU A 31 -3.89 -4.22 -28.99
C GLU A 31 -4.80 -2.99 -29.08
N ARG A 32 -5.76 -2.92 -28.15
CA ARG A 32 -6.71 -1.82 -28.03
C ARG A 32 -7.04 -1.60 -26.56
N PHE A 33 -7.09 -0.35 -26.12
CA PHE A 33 -7.54 -0.07 -24.76
C PHE A 33 -8.97 -0.57 -24.52
N MET A 34 -9.15 -1.40 -23.48
CA MET A 34 -10.37 -2.21 -23.33
C MET A 34 -11.57 -1.46 -22.77
N ALA A 35 -11.36 -0.35 -22.05
CA ALA A 35 -12.46 0.45 -21.53
C ALA A 35 -12.96 1.49 -22.55
N PRO A 36 -14.26 1.86 -22.49
CA PRO A 36 -14.80 2.98 -23.25
C PRO A 36 -14.04 4.27 -22.93
N LEU A 37 -13.62 4.98 -23.98
CA LEU A 37 -12.98 6.29 -23.84
C LEU A 37 -14.02 7.41 -23.91
N PRO A 38 -13.78 8.54 -23.23
CA PRO A 38 -14.62 9.72 -23.41
C PRO A 38 -14.62 10.17 -24.88
N ALA A 39 -15.77 10.66 -25.34
CA ALA A 39 -15.89 11.24 -26.68
C ALA A 39 -14.88 12.39 -26.86
N ASP A 40 -14.35 12.58 -28.07
CA ASP A 40 -13.24 13.51 -28.32
C ASP A 40 -13.56 14.96 -27.91
N GLY A 41 -14.80 15.42 -28.08
CA GLY A 41 -15.24 16.74 -27.62
C GLY A 41 -15.23 16.93 -26.09
N ARG A 42 -15.02 15.87 -25.31
CA ARG A 42 -14.89 15.91 -23.85
C ARG A 42 -13.45 15.91 -23.37
N ILE A 43 -12.46 15.79 -24.26
CA ILE A 43 -11.04 15.74 -23.93
C ILE A 43 -10.31 16.89 -24.62
N LYS A 44 -9.52 17.65 -23.87
CA LYS A 44 -8.54 18.59 -24.41
C LYS A 44 -7.16 17.96 -24.30
N VAL A 45 -6.49 17.76 -25.43
CA VAL A 45 -5.14 17.18 -25.48
C VAL A 45 -4.13 18.27 -25.80
N ARG A 46 -3.06 18.36 -25.02
CA ARG A 46 -1.88 19.19 -25.30
C ARG A 46 -0.71 18.25 -25.52
N LYS A 47 -0.20 18.20 -26.75
CA LYS A 47 0.88 17.28 -27.14
C LYS A 47 2.23 17.98 -27.17
N ASP A 48 3.28 17.18 -27.07
CA ASP A 48 4.68 17.59 -27.30
C ASP A 48 5.10 18.80 -26.44
N LEU A 49 4.55 18.86 -25.22
CA LEU A 49 5.03 19.78 -24.19
C LEU A 49 6.41 19.33 -23.75
N ALA A 50 7.24 20.26 -23.28
CA ALA A 50 8.62 19.97 -22.95
C ALA A 50 8.91 20.16 -21.46
N TYR A 51 9.75 19.28 -20.92
CA TYR A 51 10.38 19.46 -19.62
C TYR A 51 11.87 19.14 -19.72
N GLU A 52 12.66 19.76 -18.84
CA GLU A 52 14.12 19.63 -18.83
C GLU A 52 14.56 18.63 -17.77
N SER A 53 15.46 17.72 -18.12
CA SER A 53 16.02 16.72 -17.21
C SER A 53 17.45 16.33 -17.62
N GLY A 54 18.41 16.43 -16.71
CA GLY A 54 19.81 16.07 -16.96
C GLY A 54 20.41 16.66 -18.24
N GLY A 55 20.04 17.90 -18.59
CA GLY A 55 20.49 18.58 -19.81
C GLY A 55 19.77 18.18 -21.11
N ALA A 56 18.78 17.29 -21.03
CA ALA A 56 17.93 16.90 -22.15
C ALA A 56 16.54 17.53 -22.05
N ARG A 57 16.00 17.94 -23.21
CA ARG A 57 14.61 18.37 -23.36
C ARG A 57 13.76 17.18 -23.77
N LEU A 58 12.89 16.72 -22.89
CA LEU A 58 12.03 15.55 -23.08
C LEU A 58 10.58 15.96 -23.29
N ALA A 59 9.84 15.20 -24.11
CA ALA A 59 8.44 15.51 -24.40
C ALA A 59 7.45 14.82 -23.46
N PHE A 60 6.29 15.44 -23.26
CA PHE A 60 5.14 14.83 -22.59
C PHE A 60 3.83 15.37 -23.17
N ASP A 61 2.77 14.58 -23.01
CA ASP A 61 1.41 14.93 -23.39
C ASP A 61 0.55 15.09 -22.13
N VAL A 62 -0.39 16.03 -22.17
CA VAL A 62 -1.39 16.24 -21.12
C VAL A 62 -2.79 16.05 -21.72
N TYR A 63 -3.56 15.17 -21.09
CA TYR A 63 -4.97 14.91 -21.39
C TYR A 63 -5.83 15.53 -20.29
N LEU A 64 -6.74 16.45 -20.66
CA LEU A 64 -7.56 17.22 -19.72
C LEU A 64 -9.06 17.01 -19.99
N PRO A 65 -9.91 16.99 -18.94
CA PRO A 65 -11.36 17.07 -19.11
C PRO A 65 -11.75 18.45 -19.67
N ALA A 66 -12.43 18.48 -20.82
CA ALA A 66 -12.76 19.73 -21.53
C ALA A 66 -13.73 20.63 -20.74
N SER A 67 -14.55 20.06 -19.86
CA SER A 67 -15.59 20.78 -19.10
C SER A 67 -15.07 21.45 -17.82
N ARG A 68 -13.88 21.10 -17.33
CA ARG A 68 -13.36 21.62 -16.06
C ARG A 68 -12.71 22.97 -16.25
N LYS A 69 -13.03 23.90 -15.33
CA LYS A 69 -12.37 25.20 -15.22
C LYS A 69 -11.32 25.12 -14.10
N GLY A 70 -10.08 25.44 -14.43
CA GLY A 70 -8.96 25.45 -13.50
C GLY A 70 -8.20 24.12 -13.38
N PRO A 71 -7.14 24.08 -12.55
CA PRO A 71 -6.28 22.91 -12.40
C PRO A 71 -6.99 21.69 -11.78
N VAL A 72 -6.75 20.50 -12.32
CA VAL A 72 -7.31 19.24 -11.82
C VAL A 72 -6.21 18.25 -11.39
N PRO A 73 -6.46 17.34 -10.43
CA PRO A 73 -5.47 16.33 -10.04
C PRO A 73 -4.96 15.52 -11.23
N VAL A 74 -3.75 15.00 -11.13
CA VAL A 74 -3.07 14.35 -12.25
C VAL A 74 -2.64 12.93 -11.94
N VAL A 75 -2.77 12.08 -12.96
CA VAL A 75 -2.21 10.74 -13.00
C VAL A 75 -1.06 10.73 -14.01
N VAL A 76 0.14 10.44 -13.54
CA VAL A 76 1.32 10.27 -14.39
C VAL A 76 1.48 8.79 -14.67
N PHE A 77 1.47 8.43 -15.95
CA PHE A 77 1.58 7.05 -16.41
C PHE A 77 3.03 6.69 -16.69
N VAL A 78 3.63 5.91 -15.78
CA VAL A 78 5.05 5.56 -15.81
C VAL A 78 5.30 4.55 -16.93
N ASN A 79 6.07 4.98 -17.93
CA ASN A 79 6.39 4.23 -19.14
C ASN A 79 7.91 4.19 -19.44
N GLY A 80 8.74 4.39 -18.41
CA GLY A 80 10.17 4.61 -18.59
C GLY A 80 11.05 3.38 -18.83
N ILE A 81 10.54 2.18 -18.54
CA ILE A 81 11.12 0.93 -19.05
C ILE A 81 10.49 0.62 -20.41
N GLY A 82 11.33 0.60 -21.44
CA GLY A 82 10.94 0.54 -22.84
C GLY A 82 11.74 1.57 -23.64
N ALA A 83 11.17 2.04 -24.75
CA ALA A 83 11.80 3.08 -25.57
C ALA A 83 10.83 4.26 -25.80
N PRO A 84 11.30 5.43 -26.30
CA PRO A 84 10.51 6.66 -26.36
C PRO A 84 9.14 6.54 -27.06
N TRP A 85 8.98 5.58 -27.97
CA TRP A 85 7.70 5.26 -28.63
C TRP A 85 6.59 4.88 -27.65
N MET A 86 6.92 4.48 -26.42
CA MET A 86 5.94 4.15 -25.38
C MET A 86 5.01 5.32 -25.06
N ARG A 87 5.43 6.58 -25.27
CA ARG A 87 4.55 7.75 -25.12
C ARG A 87 3.31 7.68 -26.01
N GLY A 88 3.47 7.16 -27.24
CA GLY A 88 2.40 7.01 -28.22
C GLY A 88 1.63 5.69 -28.12
N HIS A 89 2.04 4.77 -27.23
CA HIS A 89 1.46 3.43 -27.19
C HIS A 89 0.01 3.44 -26.68
N VAL A 90 -0.81 2.51 -27.17
CA VAL A 90 -2.27 2.48 -26.92
C VAL A 90 -2.62 2.31 -25.45
N GLN A 91 -1.77 1.60 -24.68
CA GLN A 91 -1.94 1.43 -23.24
C GLN A 91 -1.91 2.77 -22.50
N TYR A 92 -0.86 3.57 -22.72
CA TYR A 92 -0.68 4.84 -22.00
C TYR A 92 -1.59 5.94 -22.53
N THR A 93 -1.76 6.05 -23.84
CA THR A 93 -2.67 7.04 -24.43
C THR A 93 -4.14 6.72 -24.10
N GLY A 94 -4.50 5.43 -24.05
CA GLY A 94 -5.82 4.95 -23.60
C GLY A 94 -6.09 5.33 -22.15
N TRP A 95 -5.19 4.99 -21.24
CA TRP A 95 -5.28 5.38 -19.84
C TRP A 95 -5.30 6.91 -19.62
N GLY A 96 -4.43 7.64 -20.33
CA GLY A 96 -4.36 9.11 -20.31
C GLY A 96 -5.69 9.76 -20.68
N ARG A 97 -6.39 9.21 -21.68
CA ARG A 97 -7.74 9.64 -22.05
C ARG A 97 -8.79 9.19 -21.03
N ALA A 98 -8.72 7.96 -20.54
CA ALA A 98 -9.72 7.37 -19.67
C ALA A 98 -9.89 8.13 -18.34
N VAL A 99 -8.79 8.59 -17.72
CA VAL A 99 -8.85 9.34 -16.45
C VAL A 99 -9.61 10.66 -16.54
N THR A 100 -9.70 11.25 -17.74
CA THR A 100 -10.48 12.48 -17.95
C THR A 100 -11.98 12.27 -17.76
N ALA A 101 -12.47 11.03 -17.85
CA ALA A 101 -13.86 10.68 -17.51
C ALA A 101 -14.21 11.00 -16.06
N ARG A 102 -13.22 10.99 -15.16
CA ARG A 102 -13.36 11.28 -13.72
C ARG A 102 -12.88 12.68 -13.35
N GLY A 103 -12.75 13.55 -14.34
CA GLY A 103 -12.30 14.93 -14.13
C GLY A 103 -10.84 15.04 -13.70
N LEU A 104 -10.02 14.02 -13.96
CA LEU A 104 -8.58 13.99 -13.67
C LEU A 104 -7.79 14.30 -14.95
N ALA A 105 -6.58 14.82 -14.80
CA ALA A 105 -5.62 14.94 -15.89
C ALA A 105 -4.82 13.64 -16.05
N GLY A 106 -4.53 13.26 -17.29
CA GLY A 106 -3.58 12.20 -17.61
C GLY A 106 -2.29 12.79 -18.17
N VAL A 107 -1.14 12.29 -17.74
CA VAL A 107 0.17 12.66 -18.29
C VAL A 107 0.92 11.42 -18.75
N VAL A 108 1.35 11.45 -20.01
CA VAL A 108 2.23 10.43 -20.60
C VAL A 108 3.49 11.12 -21.09
N LEU A 109 4.65 10.52 -20.86
CA LEU A 109 5.95 11.19 -20.98
C LEU A 109 6.94 10.38 -21.82
N GLU A 110 8.00 11.03 -22.28
CA GLU A 110 9.24 10.38 -22.72
C GLU A 110 10.22 10.34 -21.55
N THR A 111 11.00 9.27 -21.43
CA THR A 111 12.13 9.23 -20.49
C THR A 111 13.34 8.63 -21.18
N ARG A 112 14.52 8.95 -20.67
CA ARG A 112 15.78 8.29 -21.02
C ARG A 112 15.86 6.97 -20.24
N GLU A 113 16.04 5.87 -20.96
CA GLU A 113 16.06 4.51 -20.37
C GLU A 113 17.09 4.38 -19.23
N ALA A 114 18.25 5.05 -19.37
CA ALA A 114 19.31 5.05 -18.35
C ALA A 114 19.02 5.95 -17.13
N SER A 115 18.01 6.83 -17.20
CA SER A 115 17.78 7.92 -16.24
C SER A 115 16.31 8.10 -15.88
N VAL A 116 15.51 7.03 -15.95
CA VAL A 116 14.05 7.05 -15.73
C VAL A 116 13.66 7.75 -14.43
N ASP A 117 14.34 7.44 -13.32
CA ASP A 117 14.03 8.01 -12.01
C ASP A 117 14.38 9.50 -11.92
N GLU A 118 15.43 9.96 -12.62
CA GLU A 118 15.77 11.38 -12.72
C GLU A 118 14.68 12.12 -13.51
N ASP A 119 14.28 11.55 -14.65
CA ASP A 119 13.32 12.14 -15.57
C ASP A 119 11.91 12.21 -14.98
N LEU A 120 11.48 11.16 -14.27
CA LEU A 120 10.20 11.18 -13.55
C LEU A 120 10.21 12.25 -12.45
N ARG A 121 11.29 12.38 -11.66
CA ARG A 121 11.38 13.44 -10.65
C ARG A 121 11.40 14.84 -11.28
N ALA A 122 12.07 15.01 -12.42
CA ALA A 122 12.07 16.27 -13.15
C ALA A 122 10.67 16.63 -13.65
N LEU A 123 9.92 15.68 -14.21
CA LEU A 123 8.53 15.89 -14.60
C LEU A 123 7.65 16.25 -13.40
N LEU A 124 7.79 15.53 -12.28
CA LEU A 124 7.01 15.82 -11.07
C LEU A 124 7.26 17.24 -10.54
N ARG A 125 8.52 17.69 -10.52
CA ARG A 125 8.86 19.09 -10.21
C ARG A 125 8.25 20.07 -11.20
N HIS A 126 8.36 19.78 -12.50
CA HIS A 126 7.75 20.61 -13.54
C HIS A 126 6.24 20.76 -13.36
N LEU A 127 5.52 19.66 -13.08
CA LEU A 127 4.08 19.68 -12.81
C LEU A 127 3.75 20.43 -11.52
N ARG A 128 4.60 20.36 -10.49
CA ARG A 128 4.41 21.12 -9.25
C ARG A 128 4.52 22.62 -9.48
N GLU A 129 5.51 23.06 -10.26
CA GLU A 129 5.82 24.47 -10.48
C GLU A 129 4.94 25.11 -11.56
N GLN A 130 4.72 24.40 -12.66
CA GLN A 130 4.06 24.92 -13.87
C GLN A 130 2.67 24.30 -14.13
N GLY A 131 2.24 23.35 -13.30
CA GLY A 131 0.99 22.60 -13.50
C GLY A 131 -0.23 23.49 -13.69
N SER A 132 -0.35 24.58 -12.93
CA SER A 132 -1.52 25.47 -13.04
C SER A 132 -1.68 26.07 -14.43
N ALA A 133 -0.57 26.45 -15.10
CA ALA A 133 -0.59 26.95 -16.48
C ALA A 133 -0.90 25.83 -17.50
N LEU A 134 -0.69 24.57 -17.09
CA LEU A 134 -1.04 23.38 -17.86
C LEU A 134 -2.48 22.92 -17.62
N GLY A 135 -3.18 23.45 -16.62
CA GLY A 135 -4.50 22.95 -16.18
C GLY A 135 -4.41 21.74 -15.24
N VAL A 136 -3.26 21.53 -14.63
CA VAL A 136 -2.92 20.40 -13.76
C VAL A 136 -2.62 20.88 -12.33
N ASP A 137 -3.22 20.22 -11.35
CA ASP A 137 -2.87 20.39 -9.94
C ASP A 137 -1.71 19.44 -9.60
N GLY A 138 -0.49 19.97 -9.71
CA GLY A 138 0.73 19.24 -9.36
C GLY A 138 0.87 18.91 -7.87
N ALA A 139 -0.07 19.36 -7.01
CA ALA A 139 -0.11 19.00 -5.58
C ALA A 139 -0.86 17.69 -5.29
N ARG A 140 -1.65 17.20 -6.23
CA ARG A 140 -2.41 15.95 -6.12
C ARG A 140 -2.06 15.05 -7.29
N VAL A 141 -1.06 14.20 -7.07
CA VAL A 141 -0.42 13.38 -8.10
C VAL A 141 -0.53 11.91 -7.74
N ALA A 142 -1.03 11.10 -8.67
CA ALA A 142 -0.92 9.65 -8.62
C ALA A 142 0.12 9.16 -9.63
N LEU A 143 0.90 8.14 -9.26
CA LEU A 143 1.70 7.38 -10.22
C LEU A 143 0.98 6.08 -10.58
N TRP A 144 0.77 5.85 -11.87
CA TRP A 144 0.28 4.57 -12.38
C TRP A 144 1.42 3.86 -13.10
N ALA A 145 1.67 2.59 -12.75
CA ALA A 145 2.70 1.78 -13.38
C ALA A 145 2.20 0.36 -13.63
N CYS A 146 2.64 -0.24 -14.74
CA CYS A 146 2.27 -1.61 -15.11
C CYS A 146 3.48 -2.45 -15.52
N SER A 147 3.41 -3.77 -15.32
CA SER A 147 4.46 -4.70 -15.75
C SER A 147 5.85 -4.26 -15.24
N ALA A 148 6.88 -4.30 -16.09
CA ALA A 148 8.24 -3.89 -15.74
C ALA A 148 8.33 -2.45 -15.18
N ASN A 149 7.46 -1.54 -15.62
CA ASN A 149 7.46 -0.14 -15.17
C ASN A 149 7.17 0.01 -13.67
N VAL A 150 6.58 -1.01 -13.03
CA VAL A 150 6.37 -1.01 -11.57
C VAL A 150 7.70 -0.91 -10.82
N ARG A 151 8.79 -1.49 -11.34
CA ARG A 151 10.16 -1.44 -10.78
C ARG A 151 10.74 -0.02 -10.67
N ARG A 152 10.15 0.95 -11.36
CA ARG A 152 10.53 2.37 -11.30
C ARG A 152 9.43 3.20 -10.63
N GLY A 153 8.17 2.97 -11.04
CA GLY A 153 7.04 3.76 -10.58
C GLY A 153 6.73 3.61 -9.08
N LEU A 154 6.67 2.38 -8.55
CA LEU A 154 6.30 2.17 -7.15
C LEU A 154 7.37 2.65 -6.16
N PRO A 155 8.67 2.31 -6.32
CA PRO A 155 9.70 2.84 -5.42
C PRO A 155 9.78 4.36 -5.45
N LEU A 156 9.59 4.97 -6.63
CA LEU A 156 9.56 6.43 -6.75
C LEU A 156 8.36 7.03 -6.02
N ALA A 157 7.16 6.45 -6.13
CA ALA A 157 5.98 6.91 -5.40
C ALA A 157 6.21 6.90 -3.88
N VAL A 158 6.83 5.83 -3.37
CA VAL A 158 7.18 5.68 -1.96
C VAL A 158 8.25 6.68 -1.52
N ALA A 159 9.22 6.98 -2.37
CA ALA A 159 10.34 7.88 -2.06
C ALA A 159 10.01 9.38 -2.22
N THR A 160 8.88 9.74 -2.85
CA THR A 160 8.58 11.12 -3.28
C THR A 160 7.34 11.68 -2.56
N PRO A 161 7.47 12.46 -1.47
CA PRO A 161 6.35 12.97 -0.65
C PRO A 161 5.23 13.66 -1.44
N GLU A 162 5.58 14.21 -2.59
CA GLU A 162 4.68 14.90 -3.51
C GLU A 162 3.71 13.96 -4.24
N VAL A 163 4.02 12.66 -4.31
CA VAL A 163 3.14 11.63 -4.87
C VAL A 163 2.17 11.18 -3.78
N THR A 164 0.88 11.38 -4.03
CA THR A 164 -0.19 11.18 -3.05
C THR A 164 -0.94 9.87 -3.22
N ALA A 165 -0.75 9.14 -4.31
CA ALA A 165 -1.31 7.80 -4.52
C ALA A 165 -0.48 7.00 -5.54
N ALA A 166 -0.62 5.67 -5.51
CA ALA A 166 0.01 4.78 -6.49
C ALA A 166 -0.96 3.71 -7.00
N VAL A 167 -0.79 3.31 -8.25
CA VAL A 167 -1.50 2.19 -8.88
C VAL A 167 -0.49 1.26 -9.53
N VAL A 168 -0.62 -0.03 -9.23
CA VAL A 168 0.29 -1.11 -9.67
C VAL A 168 -0.53 -2.13 -10.46
N TYR A 169 -0.23 -2.30 -11.74
CA TYR A 169 -0.87 -3.29 -12.62
C TYR A 169 0.08 -4.44 -12.94
N TYR A 170 -0.28 -5.67 -12.56
CA TYR A 170 0.40 -6.94 -12.90
C TYR A 170 1.93 -6.82 -12.94
N GLY A 171 2.52 -6.27 -11.88
CA GLY A 171 3.94 -5.99 -11.80
C GLY A 171 4.44 -6.03 -10.36
N HIS A 172 5.77 -6.00 -10.20
CA HIS A 172 6.42 -5.95 -8.90
C HIS A 172 7.55 -4.91 -8.90
N ALA A 173 8.03 -4.60 -7.71
CA ALA A 173 9.18 -3.76 -7.42
C ALA A 173 9.79 -4.14 -6.08
N GLU A 174 10.99 -3.65 -5.80
CA GLU A 174 11.57 -3.69 -4.45
C GLU A 174 11.18 -2.42 -3.70
N VAL A 175 10.56 -2.58 -2.53
CA VAL A 175 10.18 -1.46 -1.65
C VAL A 175 10.71 -1.77 -0.26
N ALA A 176 11.61 -0.91 0.25
CA ALA A 176 12.21 -1.10 1.56
C ALA A 176 11.20 -0.90 2.70
N ALA A 177 10.43 0.20 2.63
CA ALA A 177 9.32 0.49 3.53
C ALA A 177 8.34 1.40 2.79
N PHE A 178 7.06 1.09 2.86
CA PHE A 178 5.99 1.93 2.36
C PHE A 178 5.77 3.11 3.30
N ARG A 179 5.22 4.18 2.73
CA ARG A 179 4.73 5.31 3.51
C ARG A 179 3.28 5.04 3.96
N PRO A 180 2.92 5.35 5.21
CA PRO A 180 1.58 5.13 5.76
C PRO A 180 0.50 6.06 5.15
N ASP A 181 0.90 7.12 4.45
CA ASP A 181 0.00 8.12 3.87
C ASP A 181 -0.25 7.93 2.36
N LEU A 182 0.22 6.82 1.77
CA LEU A 182 0.08 6.54 0.34
C LEU A 182 -0.91 5.41 0.10
N PRO A 183 -2.12 5.74 -0.35
CA PRO A 183 -3.00 4.76 -0.97
C PRO A 183 -2.33 4.05 -2.14
N VAL A 184 -2.36 2.72 -2.10
CA VAL A 184 -1.87 1.88 -3.19
C VAL A 184 -2.97 0.92 -3.64
N LEU A 185 -3.32 0.99 -4.93
CA LEU A 185 -4.14 -0.02 -5.58
C LEU A 185 -3.23 -1.02 -6.31
N PHE A 186 -3.31 -2.29 -5.93
CA PHE A 186 -2.70 -3.39 -6.65
C PHE A 186 -3.76 -4.09 -7.51
N VAL A 187 -3.48 -4.26 -8.80
CA VAL A 187 -4.35 -4.94 -9.75
C VAL A 187 -3.62 -6.17 -10.29
N ARG A 188 -4.14 -7.34 -9.92
CA ARG A 188 -3.52 -8.65 -10.18
C ARG A 188 -4.22 -9.33 -11.36
N ALA A 189 -3.45 -9.74 -12.36
CA ALA A 189 -3.91 -10.56 -13.47
C ALA A 189 -3.77 -12.05 -13.10
N GLY A 190 -4.89 -12.76 -12.96
CA GLY A 190 -4.89 -14.10 -12.38
C GLY A 190 -4.24 -15.18 -13.24
N LEU A 191 -4.23 -15.01 -14.57
CA LEU A 191 -3.58 -15.93 -15.51
C LEU A 191 -2.12 -15.53 -15.83
N ASP A 192 -1.59 -14.52 -15.14
CA ASP A 192 -0.20 -14.10 -15.30
C ASP A 192 0.80 -15.14 -14.76
N ALA A 193 2.07 -14.98 -15.13
CA ALA A 193 3.14 -15.87 -14.72
C ALA A 193 3.17 -16.03 -13.19
N ALA A 194 3.22 -17.29 -12.72
CA ALA A 194 3.12 -17.60 -11.29
C ALA A 194 4.21 -16.91 -10.44
N GLY A 195 5.41 -16.71 -10.99
CA GLY A 195 6.49 -15.98 -10.31
C GLY A 195 6.12 -14.51 -10.07
N LEU A 196 5.59 -13.84 -11.10
CA LEU A 196 5.16 -12.44 -11.03
C LEU A 196 4.00 -12.25 -10.05
N ASN A 197 3.03 -13.16 -10.08
CA ASN A 197 1.91 -13.14 -9.14
C ASN A 197 2.39 -13.34 -7.68
N ARG A 198 3.38 -14.23 -7.45
CA ARG A 198 3.96 -14.42 -6.11
C ARG A 198 4.66 -13.16 -5.60
N GLU A 199 5.40 -12.46 -6.46
CA GLU A 199 6.10 -11.22 -6.11
C GLU A 199 5.12 -10.07 -5.82
N LEU A 200 4.04 -9.95 -6.60
CA LEU A 200 2.97 -9.00 -6.34
C LEU A 200 2.26 -9.31 -5.01
N ASP A 201 1.92 -10.57 -4.75
CA ASP A 201 1.27 -10.98 -3.50
C ASP A 201 2.17 -10.66 -2.29
N ALA A 202 3.49 -10.85 -2.40
CA ALA A 202 4.46 -10.49 -1.36
C ALA A 202 4.48 -8.98 -1.07
N LEU A 203 4.37 -8.13 -2.11
CA LEU A 203 4.28 -6.68 -1.96
C LEU A 203 2.98 -6.24 -1.25
N VAL A 204 1.84 -6.80 -1.66
CA VAL A 204 0.55 -6.53 -1.01
C VAL A 204 0.62 -6.92 0.47
N ALA A 205 1.18 -8.09 0.76
CA ALA A 205 1.35 -8.56 2.13
C ALA A 205 2.28 -7.63 2.92
N GLN A 206 3.38 -7.15 2.32
CA GLN A 206 4.27 -6.19 2.96
C GLN A 206 3.54 -4.88 3.30
N ALA A 207 2.90 -4.24 2.33
CA ALA A 207 2.16 -2.99 2.54
C ALA A 207 1.07 -3.14 3.61
N THR A 208 0.39 -4.29 3.64
CA THR A 208 -0.62 -4.60 4.66
C THR A 208 -0.02 -4.75 6.06
N ARG A 209 1.12 -5.46 6.20
CA ARG A 209 1.85 -5.54 7.49
C ARG A 209 2.41 -4.19 7.93
N GLU A 210 2.64 -3.29 6.99
CA GLU A 210 3.05 -1.92 7.25
C GLU A 210 1.88 -0.99 7.57
N ASN A 211 0.65 -1.51 7.53
CA ASN A 211 -0.60 -0.81 7.81
C ASN A 211 -0.84 0.39 6.88
N VAL A 212 -0.48 0.22 5.61
CA VAL A 212 -0.68 1.18 4.52
C VAL A 212 -2.12 1.07 3.99
N PRO A 213 -2.73 2.16 3.48
CA PRO A 213 -4.03 2.07 2.82
C PRO A 213 -3.92 1.29 1.50
N VAL A 214 -4.32 0.02 1.52
CA VAL A 214 -4.19 -0.90 0.38
C VAL A 214 -5.57 -1.30 -0.16
N GLU A 215 -5.73 -1.23 -1.48
CA GLU A 215 -6.79 -1.94 -2.21
C GLU A 215 -6.14 -3.03 -3.09
N LEU A 216 -6.66 -4.26 -3.05
CA LEU A 216 -6.29 -5.34 -3.97
C LEU A 216 -7.48 -5.67 -4.86
N LEU A 217 -7.26 -5.55 -6.17
CA LEU A 217 -8.20 -5.99 -7.19
C LEU A 217 -7.63 -7.19 -7.93
N ASN A 218 -8.13 -8.38 -7.61
CA ASN A 218 -7.78 -9.60 -8.32
C ASN A 218 -8.73 -9.82 -9.50
N VAL A 219 -8.19 -9.98 -10.70
CA VAL A 219 -8.95 -10.28 -11.94
C VAL A 219 -8.59 -11.71 -12.37
N PRO A 220 -9.32 -12.75 -11.92
CA PRO A 220 -8.83 -14.12 -11.95
C PRO A 220 -8.56 -14.69 -13.35
N ALA A 221 -9.37 -14.28 -14.33
CA ALA A 221 -9.31 -14.78 -15.71
C ALA A 221 -8.58 -13.83 -16.68
N ALA A 222 -7.86 -12.83 -16.15
CA ALA A 222 -7.12 -11.87 -16.97
C ALA A 222 -5.68 -12.33 -17.23
N ASN A 223 -5.22 -12.14 -18.47
CA ASN A 223 -3.85 -12.30 -18.91
C ASN A 223 -2.99 -11.07 -18.55
N HIS A 224 -1.68 -11.20 -18.72
CA HIS A 224 -0.79 -10.05 -18.69
C HIS A 224 -1.21 -8.99 -19.72
N ALA A 225 -1.26 -7.72 -19.32
CA ALA A 225 -1.75 -6.61 -20.15
C ALA A 225 -3.22 -6.76 -20.60
N PHE A 226 -4.08 -7.32 -19.75
CA PHE A 226 -5.52 -7.48 -20.02
C PHE A 226 -6.22 -6.17 -20.37
N ASP A 227 -5.70 -5.03 -19.91
CA ASP A 227 -6.24 -3.69 -20.17
C ASP A 227 -6.11 -3.26 -21.64
N ILE A 228 -5.30 -3.98 -22.43
CA ILE A 228 -5.14 -3.77 -23.87
C ILE A 228 -5.28 -5.02 -24.75
N ARG A 229 -5.42 -6.21 -24.16
CA ARG A 229 -5.43 -7.50 -24.89
C ARG A 229 -6.66 -8.37 -24.62
N ASP A 230 -7.33 -8.21 -23.48
CA ASP A 230 -8.45 -9.06 -23.09
C ASP A 230 -9.76 -8.30 -23.25
N ASP A 231 -10.49 -8.55 -24.35
CA ASP A 231 -11.83 -8.02 -24.57
C ASP A 231 -12.88 -8.76 -23.71
N ALA A 232 -12.83 -8.49 -22.40
CA ALA A 232 -13.70 -9.08 -21.40
C ALA A 232 -14.35 -8.00 -20.53
N GLU A 233 -15.56 -8.28 -20.06
CA GLU A 233 -16.27 -7.36 -19.14
C GLU A 233 -15.51 -7.21 -17.82
N THR A 234 -14.82 -8.26 -17.38
CA THR A 234 -13.93 -8.23 -16.21
C THR A 234 -12.77 -7.26 -16.38
N SER A 235 -12.18 -7.17 -17.57
CA SER A 235 -11.14 -6.18 -17.91
C SER A 235 -11.67 -4.75 -17.80
N ARG A 236 -12.85 -4.50 -18.40
CA ARG A 236 -13.53 -3.19 -18.35
C ARG A 236 -13.91 -2.79 -16.94
N ALA A 237 -14.48 -3.71 -16.17
CA ALA A 237 -14.82 -3.50 -14.76
C ALA A 237 -13.58 -3.18 -13.93
N ALA A 238 -12.45 -3.86 -14.19
CA ALA A 238 -11.21 -3.57 -13.48
C ALA A 238 -10.65 -2.18 -13.81
N ILE A 239 -10.69 -1.77 -15.07
CA ILE A 239 -10.32 -0.40 -15.46
C ILE A 239 -11.24 0.63 -14.78
N ALA A 240 -12.56 0.41 -14.79
CA ALA A 240 -13.52 1.30 -14.14
C ALA A 240 -13.25 1.45 -12.63
N ARG A 241 -12.97 0.35 -11.93
CA ARG A 241 -12.62 0.33 -10.51
C ARG A 241 -11.33 1.10 -10.21
N THR A 242 -10.35 1.04 -11.10
CA THR A 242 -9.12 1.83 -11.00
C THR A 242 -9.38 3.32 -11.19
N LEU A 243 -10.24 3.69 -12.14
CA LEU A 243 -10.67 5.08 -12.31
C LEU A 243 -11.42 5.60 -11.08
N ASP A 244 -12.31 4.79 -10.49
CA ASP A 244 -13.00 5.11 -9.23
C ASP A 244 -12.00 5.34 -8.09
N PHE A 245 -11.00 4.45 -7.96
CA PHE A 245 -9.95 4.57 -6.95
C PHE A 245 -9.21 5.90 -7.09
N LEU A 246 -8.70 6.20 -8.29
CA LEU A 246 -7.95 7.42 -8.58
C LEU A 246 -8.76 8.68 -8.27
N GLU A 247 -10.04 8.71 -8.63
CA GLU A 247 -10.93 9.83 -8.31
C GLU A 247 -11.07 10.03 -6.79
N ARG A 248 -11.30 8.95 -6.05
CA ARG A 248 -11.46 9.00 -4.58
C ARG A 248 -10.17 9.46 -3.89
N VAL A 249 -9.03 8.85 -4.21
CA VAL A 249 -7.76 9.13 -3.52
C VAL A 249 -7.10 10.43 -3.97
N LEU A 250 -7.53 11.03 -5.08
CA LEU A 250 -7.13 12.38 -5.45
C LEU A 250 -8.14 13.45 -4.99
N SER A 251 -9.18 13.05 -4.25
CA SER A 251 -10.04 13.98 -3.52
C SER A 251 -9.33 14.52 -2.27
N SER A 252 -9.54 15.81 -1.97
CA SER A 252 -8.93 16.44 -0.79
C SER A 252 -9.45 15.85 0.53
N GLY A 253 -10.73 15.49 0.59
CA GLY A 253 -11.37 14.97 1.80
C GLY A 253 -10.80 13.63 2.26
N LEU A 254 -10.73 12.64 1.36
CA LEU A 254 -10.18 11.32 1.70
C LEU A 254 -8.70 11.42 2.08
N MET A 255 -7.90 12.16 1.32
CA MET A 255 -6.48 12.31 1.64
C MET A 255 -6.22 13.07 2.94
N ALA A 256 -7.05 14.06 3.28
CA ALA A 256 -6.98 14.71 4.58
C ALA A 256 -7.26 13.68 5.70
N SER A 257 -8.30 12.86 5.57
CA SER A 257 -8.63 11.82 6.54
C SER A 257 -7.52 10.78 6.71
N ILE A 258 -6.88 10.36 5.61
CA ILE A 258 -5.74 9.45 5.66
C ILE A 258 -4.59 10.09 6.43
N LYS A 259 -4.20 11.31 6.05
CA LYS A 259 -3.11 12.04 6.70
C LYS A 259 -3.33 12.24 8.20
N THR A 260 -4.56 12.54 8.62
CA THR A 260 -4.89 12.65 10.05
C THR A 260 -4.74 11.33 10.80
N GLY A 261 -4.97 10.19 10.13
CA GLY A 261 -4.84 8.86 10.74
C GLY A 261 -3.42 8.30 10.75
N VAL A 262 -2.48 8.88 9.99
CA VAL A 262 -1.11 8.37 9.81
C VAL A 262 -0.40 8.05 11.12
N PRO A 263 -0.35 8.93 12.14
CA PRO A 263 0.41 8.64 13.36
C PRO A 263 -0.04 7.34 14.05
N LEU A 264 -1.36 7.13 14.15
CA LEU A 264 -1.93 5.93 14.72
C LEU A 264 -1.77 4.71 13.81
N ALA A 265 -1.93 4.88 12.50
CA ALA A 265 -1.71 3.81 11.54
C ALA A 265 -0.27 3.32 11.60
N SER A 266 0.71 4.23 11.66
CA SER A 266 2.14 3.90 11.82
C SER A 266 2.43 3.16 13.12
N ALA A 267 1.89 3.64 14.25
CA ALA A 267 2.06 2.98 15.55
C ALA A 267 1.47 1.55 15.55
N SER A 268 0.27 1.40 14.97
CA SER A 268 -0.38 0.09 14.85
C SER A 268 0.36 -0.84 13.89
N GLY A 269 0.90 -0.33 12.78
CA GLY A 269 1.74 -1.10 11.88
C GLY A 269 3.04 -1.57 12.56
N ALA A 270 3.68 -0.69 13.34
CA ALA A 270 4.86 -1.04 14.12
C ALA A 270 4.57 -2.15 15.14
N ALA A 271 3.47 -2.01 15.90
CA ALA A 271 2.99 -3.04 16.84
C ALA A 271 2.76 -4.38 16.14
N PHE A 272 2.10 -4.38 14.98
CA PHE A 272 1.85 -5.59 14.20
C PHE A 272 3.15 -6.31 13.80
N ARG A 273 4.21 -5.56 13.50
CA ARG A 273 5.53 -6.11 13.14
C ARG A 273 6.41 -6.43 14.35
N GLY A 274 5.91 -6.26 15.57
CA GLY A 274 6.67 -6.46 16.81
C GLY A 274 7.67 -5.34 17.12
N ASP A 275 7.64 -4.22 16.40
CA ASP A 275 8.41 -3.03 16.74
C ASP A 275 7.68 -2.22 17.83
N TRP A 276 7.65 -2.81 19.02
CA TRP A 276 6.93 -2.27 20.16
C TRP A 276 7.50 -0.93 20.63
N LYS A 277 8.80 -0.69 20.43
CA LYS A 277 9.43 0.60 20.74
C LYS A 277 8.87 1.72 19.87
N ALA A 278 8.79 1.52 18.55
CA ALA A 278 8.18 2.49 17.66
C ALA A 278 6.67 2.63 17.93
N ALA A 279 5.98 1.54 18.26
CA ALA A 279 4.56 1.58 18.64
C ALA A 279 4.31 2.44 19.89
N VAL A 280 5.07 2.25 20.97
CA VAL A 280 4.97 3.07 22.19
C VAL A 280 5.14 4.55 21.86
N ALA A 281 6.22 4.91 21.13
CA ALA A 281 6.49 6.29 20.77
C ALA A 281 5.32 6.92 19.96
N GLY A 282 4.76 6.17 19.01
CA GLY A 282 3.63 6.61 18.20
C GLY A 282 2.33 6.78 19.01
N TYR A 283 2.00 5.80 19.87
CA TYR A 283 0.80 5.89 20.71
C TYR A 283 0.90 6.99 21.77
N GLU A 284 2.08 7.20 22.36
CA GLU A 284 2.30 8.30 23.31
C GLU A 284 2.17 9.67 22.64
N ALA A 285 2.67 9.84 21.42
CA ALA A 285 2.46 11.06 20.65
C ALA A 285 0.95 11.31 20.37
N ALA A 286 0.19 10.25 20.10
CA ALA A 286 -1.25 10.35 19.92
C ALA A 286 -1.98 10.71 21.24
N VAL A 287 -1.59 10.10 22.37
CA VAL A 287 -2.13 10.44 23.70
C VAL A 287 -1.87 11.91 24.05
N LYS A 288 -0.71 12.47 23.72
CA LYS A 288 -0.44 13.91 23.94
C LYS A 288 -1.44 14.81 23.21
N SER A 289 -1.94 14.37 22.05
CA SER A 289 -2.89 15.10 21.23
C SER A 289 -4.35 14.88 21.65
N ALA A 290 -4.65 13.70 22.22
CA ALA A 290 -5.98 13.31 22.67
C ALA A 290 -5.91 12.61 24.05
N PRO A 291 -5.61 13.36 25.14
CA PRO A 291 -5.31 12.76 26.44
C PRO A 291 -6.53 12.14 27.13
N LEU A 292 -7.75 12.42 26.65
CA LEU A 292 -8.99 11.88 27.17
C LEU A 292 -9.48 10.64 26.39
N ASP A 293 -8.74 10.20 25.37
CA ASP A 293 -9.07 8.99 24.61
C ASP A 293 -8.59 7.75 25.37
N ALA A 294 -9.53 7.05 26.01
CA ALA A 294 -9.26 5.85 26.78
C ALA A 294 -8.66 4.71 25.94
N LEU A 295 -8.98 4.62 24.64
CA LEU A 295 -8.44 3.58 23.76
C LEU A 295 -6.97 3.82 23.47
N LEU A 296 -6.53 5.08 23.34
CA LEU A 296 -5.11 5.39 23.18
C LEU A 296 -4.28 5.01 24.40
N TRP A 297 -4.80 5.25 25.61
CA TRP A 297 -4.16 4.79 26.83
C TRP A 297 -4.09 3.26 26.92
N GLN A 298 -5.14 2.56 26.48
CA GLN A 298 -5.10 1.10 26.34
C GLN A 298 -3.95 0.67 25.41
N ARG A 299 -3.81 1.31 24.23
CA ARG A 299 -2.73 0.99 23.26
C ARG A 299 -1.34 1.26 23.82
N VAL A 300 -1.16 2.35 24.58
CA VAL A 300 0.10 2.62 25.30
C VAL A 300 0.39 1.51 26.31
N GLY A 301 -0.61 1.07 27.09
CA GLY A 301 -0.46 0.01 28.07
C GLY A 301 -0.06 -1.32 27.44
N GLU A 302 -0.74 -1.72 26.36
CA GLU A 302 -0.41 -2.90 25.56
C GLU A 302 1.03 -2.83 25.05
N ALA A 303 1.40 -1.74 24.38
CA ALA A 303 2.73 -1.60 23.79
C ALA A 303 3.85 -1.56 24.85
N ARG A 304 3.63 -0.88 25.99
CA ARG A 304 4.62 -0.81 27.09
C ARG A 304 4.83 -2.18 27.75
N ARG A 305 3.76 -2.97 27.91
CA ARG A 305 3.85 -4.34 28.42
C ARG A 305 4.77 -5.19 27.54
N GLU A 306 4.61 -5.12 26.22
CA GLU A 306 5.44 -5.86 25.27
C GLU A 306 6.91 -5.37 25.24
N THR A 307 7.17 -4.12 25.64
CA THR A 307 8.55 -3.63 25.85
C THR A 307 9.14 -3.99 27.21
N GLY A 308 8.38 -4.63 28.10
CA GLY A 308 8.80 -4.95 29.48
C GLY A 308 8.70 -3.79 30.48
N ASP A 309 8.11 -2.65 30.08
CA ASP A 309 7.85 -1.52 30.97
C ASP A 309 6.56 -1.76 31.77
N ALA A 310 6.64 -2.63 32.77
CA ALA A 310 5.49 -2.99 33.61
C ALA A 310 4.89 -1.78 34.35
N ALA A 311 5.74 -0.89 34.88
CA ALA A 311 5.27 0.29 35.60
C ALA A 311 4.51 1.24 34.67
N GLY A 312 5.06 1.51 33.48
CA GLY A 312 4.42 2.35 32.50
C GLY A 312 3.18 1.72 31.88
N ALA A 313 3.15 0.40 31.70
CA ALA A 313 1.98 -0.33 31.22
C ALA A 313 0.81 -0.24 32.22
N ARG A 314 1.11 -0.47 33.50
CA ARG A 314 0.16 -0.35 34.61
C ARG A 314 -0.49 1.04 34.62
N ALA A 315 0.32 2.10 34.63
CA ALA A 315 -0.18 3.47 34.66
C ALA A 315 -1.12 3.78 33.48
N ALA A 316 -0.78 3.28 32.29
CA ALA A 316 -1.60 3.47 31.10
C ALA A 316 -2.92 2.69 31.14
N PHE A 317 -2.91 1.43 31.64
CA PHE A 317 -4.15 0.66 31.82
C PHE A 317 -5.06 1.27 32.89
N GLU A 318 -4.52 1.69 34.03
CA GLU A 318 -5.27 2.40 35.06
C GLU A 318 -5.91 3.66 34.49
N LYS A 319 -5.17 4.43 33.68
CA LYS A 319 -5.71 5.63 33.02
C LYS A 319 -6.83 5.29 32.01
N ALA A 320 -6.68 4.22 31.24
CA ALA A 320 -7.72 3.77 30.31
C ALA A 320 -9.00 3.34 31.04
N LEU A 321 -8.88 2.70 32.22
CA LEU A 321 -10.02 2.33 33.06
C LEU A 321 -10.69 3.54 33.71
N GLU A 322 -9.90 4.51 34.18
CA GLU A 322 -10.37 5.80 34.73
C GLU A 322 -11.20 6.58 33.71
N LEU A 323 -10.73 6.65 32.46
CA LEU A 323 -11.40 7.34 31.37
C LEU A 323 -12.60 6.57 30.78
N GLY A 324 -12.88 5.36 31.27
CA GLY A 324 -14.05 4.59 30.86
C GLY A 324 -13.93 3.94 29.48
N THR A 325 -12.80 3.28 29.20
CA THR A 325 -12.65 2.49 27.96
C THR A 325 -13.82 1.54 27.70
N PRO A 326 -14.34 1.45 26.46
CA PRO A 326 -15.39 0.48 26.12
C PRO A 326 -14.93 -0.97 26.30
N ASN A 327 -13.61 -1.21 26.34
CA ASN A 327 -13.01 -2.54 26.54
C ASN A 327 -12.65 -2.82 28.01
N ARG A 328 -13.41 -2.28 28.97
CA ARG A 328 -13.07 -2.30 30.40
C ARG A 328 -12.66 -3.68 30.91
N GLY A 329 -13.39 -4.74 30.55
CA GLY A 329 -13.08 -6.10 30.98
C GLY A 329 -11.72 -6.59 30.46
N VAL A 330 -11.40 -6.32 29.19
CA VAL A 330 -10.13 -6.73 28.57
C VAL A 330 -8.96 -5.95 29.19
N VAL A 331 -9.12 -4.63 29.38
CA VAL A 331 -8.07 -3.81 30.00
C VAL A 331 -7.86 -4.18 31.47
N ALA A 332 -8.93 -4.42 32.22
CA ALA A 332 -8.82 -4.89 33.60
C ALA A 332 -8.16 -6.27 33.68
N PHE A 333 -8.45 -7.17 32.73
CA PHE A 333 -7.77 -8.46 32.67
C PHE A 333 -6.28 -8.33 32.33
N ALA A 334 -5.91 -7.47 31.38
CA ALA A 334 -4.51 -7.21 31.06
C ALA A 334 -3.74 -6.60 32.25
N LEU A 335 -4.38 -5.71 33.02
CA LEU A 335 -3.82 -5.18 34.26
C LEU A 335 -3.73 -6.26 35.35
N LEU A 336 -4.73 -7.15 35.46
CA LEU A 336 -4.70 -8.28 36.38
C LEU A 336 -3.52 -9.22 36.09
N GLU A 337 -3.32 -9.58 34.83
CA GLU A 337 -2.16 -10.37 34.39
C GLU A 337 -0.86 -9.71 34.84
N LEU A 338 -0.73 -8.41 34.60
CA LEU A 338 0.45 -7.65 34.93
C LEU A 338 0.72 -7.64 36.45
N LEU A 339 -0.30 -7.37 37.28
CA LEU A 339 -0.20 -7.35 38.74
C LEU A 339 0.17 -8.72 39.31
N VAL A 340 -0.35 -9.80 38.72
CA VAL A 340 0.00 -11.17 39.12
C VAL A 340 1.46 -11.48 38.78
N GLU A 341 1.90 -11.13 37.57
CA GLU A 341 3.27 -11.35 37.10
C GLU A 341 4.31 -10.57 37.92
N THR A 342 3.96 -9.37 38.38
CA THR A 342 4.82 -8.51 39.20
C THR A 342 4.69 -8.78 40.71
N GLY A 343 3.77 -9.65 41.14
CA GLY A 343 3.60 -10.05 42.54
C GLY A 343 2.76 -9.10 43.41
N GLN A 344 1.96 -8.20 42.84
CA GLN A 344 1.04 -7.32 43.55
C GLN A 344 -0.29 -8.04 43.87
N THR A 345 -0.23 -9.07 44.73
CA THR A 345 -1.38 -9.96 44.99
C THR A 345 -2.62 -9.23 45.53
N GLU A 346 -2.47 -8.33 46.51
CA GLU A 346 -3.64 -7.63 47.09
C GLU A 346 -4.40 -6.78 46.07
N GLU A 347 -3.65 -6.08 45.21
CA GLU A 347 -4.24 -5.24 44.16
C GLU A 347 -4.88 -6.10 43.07
N ALA A 348 -4.26 -7.23 42.73
CA ALA A 348 -4.82 -8.21 41.79
C ALA A 348 -6.15 -8.80 42.32
N VAL A 349 -6.24 -9.13 43.61
CA VAL A 349 -7.50 -9.61 44.22
C VAL A 349 -8.57 -8.53 44.15
N ALA A 350 -8.26 -7.30 44.57
CA ALA A 350 -9.21 -6.18 44.52
C ALA A 350 -9.70 -5.90 43.09
N LEU A 351 -8.81 -5.98 42.10
CA LEU A 351 -9.17 -5.82 40.69
C LEU A 351 -10.10 -6.94 40.22
N LEU A 352 -9.80 -8.20 40.57
CA LEU A 352 -10.64 -9.35 40.22
C LEU A 352 -12.04 -9.25 40.86
N GLU A 353 -12.15 -8.75 42.09
CA GLU A 353 -13.44 -8.46 42.72
C GLU A 353 -14.23 -7.40 41.95
N GLY A 354 -13.57 -6.32 41.50
CA GLY A 354 -14.18 -5.30 40.63
C GLY A 354 -14.58 -5.82 39.25
N MET A 355 -13.97 -6.92 38.81
CA MET A 355 -14.27 -7.60 37.54
C MET A 355 -15.46 -8.57 37.64
N LYS A 356 -16.12 -8.75 38.80
CA LYS A 356 -17.28 -9.66 38.97
C LYS A 356 -18.31 -9.63 37.83
N PRO A 357 -18.75 -8.48 37.29
CA PRO A 357 -19.71 -8.46 36.17
C PRO A 357 -19.20 -9.13 34.88
N TRP A 358 -17.89 -9.22 34.73
CA TRP A 358 -17.20 -9.72 33.52
C TRP A 358 -16.41 -11.00 33.78
N ILE A 359 -16.34 -11.49 35.02
CA ILE A 359 -15.46 -12.59 35.43
C ILE A 359 -15.70 -13.87 34.63
N ARG A 360 -16.94 -14.11 34.17
CA ARG A 360 -17.29 -15.27 33.33
C ARG A 360 -16.45 -15.39 32.04
N PHE A 361 -15.95 -14.27 31.51
CA PHE A 361 -15.14 -14.23 30.30
C PHE A 361 -13.66 -14.55 30.57
N PHE A 362 -13.21 -14.39 31.82
CA PHE A 362 -11.79 -14.45 32.19
C PHE A 362 -11.49 -15.56 33.22
N ALA A 363 -12.52 -16.17 33.81
CA ALA A 363 -12.36 -17.21 34.82
C ALA A 363 -11.56 -18.41 34.29
N GLU A 364 -11.82 -18.85 33.06
CA GLU A 364 -11.14 -20.01 32.49
C GLU A 364 -9.64 -19.75 32.21
N PRO A 365 -9.25 -18.63 31.60
CA PRO A 365 -7.84 -18.20 31.56
C PRO A 365 -7.17 -18.17 32.94
N ILE A 366 -7.86 -17.68 33.99
CA ILE A 366 -7.30 -17.64 35.35
C ILE A 366 -7.16 -19.05 35.94
N ARG A 367 -8.13 -19.94 35.69
CA ARG A 367 -8.09 -21.33 36.17
C ARG A 367 -6.99 -22.14 35.51
N THR A 368 -6.68 -21.90 34.25
CA THR A 368 -5.78 -22.77 33.47
C THR A 368 -4.40 -22.19 33.24
N GLY A 369 -4.26 -20.87 33.28
CA GLY A 369 -3.02 -20.17 33.00
C GLY A 369 -1.97 -20.41 34.09
N ALA A 370 -0.77 -20.86 33.67
CA ALA A 370 0.35 -21.11 34.58
C ALA A 370 0.75 -19.87 35.40
N LYS A 371 0.66 -18.67 34.82
CA LYS A 371 0.95 -17.41 35.51
C LYS A 371 0.06 -17.17 36.75
N PHE A 372 -1.14 -17.74 36.77
CA PHE A 372 -2.10 -17.60 37.86
C PHE A 372 -1.99 -18.71 38.90
N GLU A 373 -1.05 -19.66 38.79
CA GLU A 373 -1.03 -20.83 39.67
C GLU A 373 -0.95 -20.47 41.15
N SER A 374 -0.07 -19.54 41.50
CA SER A 374 0.05 -19.03 42.88
C SER A 374 -1.14 -18.15 43.24
N PHE A 375 -1.62 -17.32 42.32
CA PHE A 375 -2.71 -16.38 42.54
C PHE A 375 -4.04 -17.09 42.87
N ARG A 376 -4.37 -18.18 42.18
CA ARG A 376 -5.61 -18.95 42.41
C ARG A 376 -5.62 -19.78 43.70
N LYS A 377 -4.49 -19.85 44.42
CA LYS A 377 -4.41 -20.48 45.76
C LYS A 377 -4.90 -19.53 46.86
N ASP A 378 -5.04 -18.23 46.58
CA ASP A 378 -5.69 -17.30 47.51
C ASP A 378 -7.17 -17.69 47.67
N PRO A 379 -7.67 -17.90 48.90
CA PRO A 379 -9.05 -18.31 49.14
C PRO A 379 -10.09 -17.36 48.55
N ARG A 380 -9.81 -16.05 48.53
CA ARG A 380 -10.71 -15.02 47.96
C ARG A 380 -10.83 -15.22 46.44
N VAL A 381 -9.70 -15.51 45.78
CA VAL A 381 -9.67 -15.79 44.34
C VAL A 381 -10.40 -17.09 44.04
N ALA A 382 -10.16 -18.14 44.82
CA ALA A 382 -10.83 -19.43 44.64
C ALA A 382 -12.37 -19.29 44.77
N GLU A 383 -12.85 -18.50 45.73
CA GLU A 383 -14.28 -18.20 45.91
C GLU A 383 -14.86 -17.45 44.70
N LEU A 384 -14.18 -16.41 44.21
CA LEU A 384 -14.60 -15.65 43.02
C LEU A 384 -14.70 -16.54 41.78
N LEU A 385 -13.74 -17.45 41.59
CA LEU A 385 -13.73 -18.37 40.46
C LEU A 385 -14.79 -19.48 40.58
N ALA A 386 -15.10 -19.93 41.79
CA ALA A 386 -16.18 -20.89 42.02
C ALA A 386 -17.57 -20.29 41.75
N GLY A 387 -17.76 -19.00 42.08
CA GLY A 387 -19.00 -18.27 41.81
C GLY A 387 -19.15 -17.73 40.38
N ALA A 388 -18.14 -17.89 39.52
CA ALA A 388 -18.16 -17.35 38.17
C ALA A 388 -19.16 -18.11 37.26
N PRO A 389 -20.09 -17.40 36.59
CA PRO A 389 -21.00 -18.03 35.62
C PRO A 389 -20.25 -18.71 34.48
N PRO A 390 -20.85 -19.72 33.80
CA PRO A 390 -20.26 -20.30 32.61
C PRO A 390 -20.11 -19.25 31.49
N PRO A 391 -19.13 -19.43 30.58
CA PRO A 391 -18.99 -18.56 29.41
C PRO A 391 -20.25 -18.63 28.53
N PRO A 392 -20.57 -17.58 27.76
CA PRO A 392 -21.67 -17.62 26.80
C PRO A 392 -21.45 -18.75 25.78
N LYS A 393 -22.55 -19.42 25.42
CA LYS A 393 -22.59 -20.51 24.44
C LYS A 393 -22.33 -20.04 23.02
#